data_AF-A0A2N5MH02-F1
#
_entry.id   AF-A0A2N5MH02-F1
#
_cell.length_a   1.000
_cell.length_b   1.000
_cell.length_c   1.000
_cell.angle_alpha   90.00
_cell.angle_beta   90.00
_cell.angle_gamma   90.00
#
_symmetry.space_group_name_H-M   'P 1'
#
loop_
_entity.id
_entity.type
_entity.pdbx_description
1 polymer ?
#
loop_
_entity_poly.entity_id
_entity_poly.type
_entity_poly.pdbx_seq_one_letter_code
_entity_poly.pdbx_strand_id
1 'polypeptide(L)'
;MPSYTEKFIYAEEKSSYYCWKLNKRGVPSSLYIQKWRVPDPVPSTIDVSIRFRGEFLPENMNTSAIFKKFPDLKNESIIQNVHKVSEHTKTVRFDISGYDCPITSIYVPKEMIGEKTNQNMIQVIIDWC
;
A
#
# COMPACT_ATOMS: atom_id res chain seq x y z
N MET A 1 12.09 6.09 -11.39
CA MET A 1 11.75 4.66 -11.24
C MET A 1 11.45 4.38 -9.78
N PRO A 2 10.51 3.49 -9.44
CA PRO A 2 10.32 3.09 -8.04
C PRO A 2 11.62 2.52 -7.48
N SER A 3 11.94 2.85 -6.23
CA SER A 3 13.13 2.30 -5.57
C SER A 3 13.04 0.79 -5.36
N TYR A 4 11.82 0.27 -5.34
CA TYR A 4 11.55 -1.10 -4.93
C TYR A 4 10.17 -1.56 -5.38
N THR A 5 10.04 -2.82 -5.82
CA THR A 5 8.78 -3.46 -6.21
C THR A 5 8.77 -4.93 -5.76
N GLU A 6 7.69 -5.40 -5.16
CA GLU A 6 7.47 -6.82 -4.82
C GLU A 6 6.05 -7.26 -5.08
N LYS A 7 5.89 -8.57 -5.31
CA LYS A 7 4.59 -9.20 -5.49
C LYS A 7 3.99 -9.62 -4.16
N PHE A 8 2.80 -9.14 -3.87
CA PHE A 8 2.01 -9.53 -2.71
C PHE A 8 0.88 -10.48 -3.14
N ILE A 9 0.55 -11.45 -2.29
CA ILE A 9 -0.45 -12.49 -2.58
C ILE A 9 -1.67 -12.27 -1.69
N TYR A 10 -2.86 -12.38 -2.28
CA TYR A 10 -4.11 -12.26 -1.55
C TYR A 10 -4.16 -13.29 -0.42
N ALA A 11 -4.50 -12.85 0.78
CA ALA A 11 -4.47 -13.68 1.97
C ALA A 11 -5.84 -13.85 2.62
N GLU A 12 -6.58 -12.74 2.80
CA GLU A 12 -7.85 -12.78 3.53
C GLU A 12 -8.72 -11.55 3.26
N GLU A 13 -10.02 -11.76 3.48
CA GLU A 13 -11.04 -10.72 3.54
C GLU A 13 -11.38 -10.38 4.99
N LYS A 14 -11.47 -9.09 5.29
CA LYS A 14 -12.05 -8.54 6.53
C LYS A 14 -13.32 -7.76 6.21
N SER A 15 -13.98 -7.20 7.22
CA SER A 15 -15.26 -6.48 7.05
C SER A 15 -15.17 -5.33 6.03
N SER A 16 -14.17 -4.45 6.17
CA SER A 16 -14.01 -3.24 5.33
C SER A 16 -12.81 -3.25 4.39
N TYR A 17 -11.88 -4.20 4.54
CA TYR A 17 -10.65 -4.26 3.76
C TYR A 17 -10.28 -5.69 3.34
N TYR A 18 -9.50 -5.78 2.28
CA TYR A 18 -8.78 -6.98 1.86
C TYR A 18 -7.32 -6.89 2.30
N CYS A 19 -6.68 -8.05 2.48
CA CYS A 19 -5.31 -8.18 2.94
C CYS A 19 -4.50 -8.98 1.93
N TRP A 20 -3.36 -8.42 1.50
CA TRP A 20 -2.32 -9.17 0.79
C TRP A 20 -1.08 -9.29 1.65
N LYS A 21 -0.38 -10.42 1.52
CA LYS A 21 0.82 -10.73 2.28
C LYS A 21 2.01 -10.98 1.37
N LEU A 22 3.17 -10.61 1.88
CA LEU A 22 4.48 -10.96 1.33
C LEU A 22 5.29 -11.61 2.45
N ASN A 23 6.04 -12.66 2.13
CA ASN A 23 7.04 -13.20 3.03
C ASN A 23 8.40 -13.11 2.34
N LYS A 24 9.16 -12.07 2.67
CA LYS A 24 10.49 -11.87 2.12
C LYS A 24 11.53 -12.39 3.10
N ARG A 25 12.23 -13.46 2.73
CA ARG A 25 13.33 -14.06 3.53
C ARG A 25 12.93 -14.35 4.99
N GLY A 26 11.69 -14.80 5.22
CA GLY A 26 11.17 -15.10 6.56
C GLY A 26 10.67 -13.86 7.33
N VAL A 27 10.58 -12.70 6.68
CA VAL A 27 9.98 -11.48 7.24
C VAL A 27 8.57 -11.29 6.66
N PRO A 28 7.52 -11.45 7.47
CA PRO A 28 6.17 -11.22 7.01
C PRO A 28 5.89 -9.72 6.83
N SER A 29 5.17 -9.41 5.76
CA SER A 29 4.67 -8.10 5.39
C SER A 29 3.19 -8.24 5.04
N SER A 30 2.39 -7.27 5.46
CA SER A 30 0.96 -7.22 5.20
C SER A 30 0.58 -5.85 4.64
N LEU A 31 -0.33 -5.84 3.69
CA LEU A 31 -0.90 -4.66 3.06
C LEU A 31 -2.44 -4.76 3.14
N TYR A 32 -3.07 -3.70 3.64
CA TYR A 32 -4.52 -3.63 3.83
C TYR A 32 -5.13 -2.54 2.94
N ILE A 33 -6.03 -2.95 2.04
CA ILE A 33 -6.68 -2.06 1.06
C ILE A 33 -8.19 -2.09 1.29
N GLN A 34 -8.82 -0.92 1.35
CA GLN A 34 -10.27 -0.79 1.47
C GLN A 34 -11.00 -1.46 0.30
N LYS A 35 -12.04 -2.24 0.59
CA LYS A 35 -12.79 -3.01 -0.43
C LYS A 35 -13.33 -2.15 -1.56
N TRP A 36 -13.77 -0.93 -1.24
CA TRP A 36 -14.32 -0.01 -2.24
C TRP A 36 -13.30 0.41 -3.29
N ARG A 37 -11.99 0.24 -3.05
CA ARG A 37 -10.94 0.56 -4.02
C ARG A 37 -10.54 -0.64 -4.89
N VAL A 38 -10.78 -1.86 -4.43
CA VAL A 38 -10.27 -3.06 -5.08
C VAL A 38 -11.14 -3.42 -6.29
N PRO A 39 -10.54 -3.80 -7.43
CA PRO A 39 -11.25 -4.31 -8.60
C PRO A 39 -12.14 -5.52 -8.29
N ASP A 40 -13.07 -5.79 -9.20
CA ASP A 40 -13.87 -7.02 -9.23
C ASP A 40 -13.65 -7.71 -10.59
N PRO A 41 -13.12 -8.95 -10.64
CA PRO A 41 -12.77 -9.82 -9.51
C PRO A 41 -11.59 -9.31 -8.67
N VAL A 42 -11.55 -9.73 -7.39
CA VAL A 42 -10.46 -9.41 -6.47
C VAL A 42 -9.14 -10.04 -6.98
N PRO A 43 -8.09 -9.24 -7.22
CA PRO A 43 -6.83 -9.78 -7.74
C PRO A 43 -6.14 -10.73 -6.75
N SER A 44 -5.77 -11.92 -7.22
CA SER A 44 -5.04 -12.91 -6.41
C SER A 44 -3.62 -12.46 -6.08
N THR A 45 -3.04 -11.59 -6.90
CA THR A 45 -1.73 -11.00 -6.70
C THR A 45 -1.74 -9.53 -7.09
N ILE A 46 -0.86 -8.75 -6.47
CA ILE A 46 -0.64 -7.34 -6.80
C ILE A 46 0.85 -7.03 -6.75
N ASP A 47 1.29 -6.06 -7.55
CA ASP A 47 2.65 -5.55 -7.48
C ASP A 47 2.66 -4.27 -6.64
N VAL A 48 3.47 -4.26 -5.59
CA VAL A 48 3.57 -3.17 -4.62
C VAL A 48 4.93 -2.52 -4.74
N SER A 49 4.93 -1.25 -5.13
CA SER A 49 6.13 -0.44 -5.26
C SER A 49 6.23 0.63 -4.18
N ILE A 50 7.45 0.92 -3.73
CA ILE A 50 7.73 1.95 -2.73
C ILE A 50 8.68 3.00 -3.32
N ARG A 51 8.31 4.26 -3.15
CA ARG A 51 9.15 5.43 -3.43
C ARG A 51 9.40 6.21 -2.15
N PHE A 52 10.62 6.69 -1.97
CA PHE A 52 11.01 7.49 -0.80
C PHE A 52 10.96 8.99 -1.11
N ARG A 53 10.92 9.82 -0.06
CA ARG A 53 11.00 11.30 -0.23
C ARG A 53 12.19 11.68 -1.11
N GLY A 54 11.96 12.60 -2.04
CA GLY A 54 12.92 12.97 -3.08
C GLY A 54 12.72 12.23 -4.41
N GLU A 55 11.92 11.15 -4.43
CA GLU A 55 11.62 10.37 -5.64
C GLU A 55 10.21 10.63 -6.19
N PHE A 56 9.39 11.42 -5.49
CA PHE A 56 8.01 11.73 -5.87
C PHE A 56 7.56 13.11 -5.38
N LEU A 57 6.57 13.67 -6.08
CA LEU A 57 5.78 14.80 -5.58
C LEU A 57 4.51 14.25 -4.90
N PRO A 58 4.10 14.78 -3.73
CA PRO A 58 2.87 14.32 -3.09
C PRO A 58 1.66 14.49 -4.00
N GLU A 59 0.95 13.40 -4.28
CA GLU A 59 -0.29 13.42 -5.06
C GLU A 59 -1.53 13.59 -4.17
N ASN A 60 -2.59 14.15 -4.75
CA ASN A 60 -3.90 14.23 -4.12
C ASN A 60 -4.52 12.84 -4.04
N MET A 61 -5.11 12.53 -2.88
CA MET A 61 -5.74 11.24 -2.65
C MET A 61 -7.19 11.24 -3.15
N ASN A 62 -7.55 10.23 -3.93
CA ASN A 62 -8.94 9.98 -4.29
C ASN A 62 -9.71 9.32 -3.13
N THR A 63 -10.86 9.89 -2.79
CA THR A 63 -11.77 9.42 -1.73
C THR A 63 -12.80 8.44 -2.28
N SER A 64 -13.46 7.66 -1.41
CA SER A 64 -14.53 6.72 -1.84
C SER A 64 -15.65 7.40 -2.62
N ALA A 65 -15.94 8.68 -2.37
CA ALA A 65 -16.92 9.46 -3.10
C ALA A 65 -16.58 9.60 -4.60
N ILE A 66 -15.31 9.67 -4.96
CA ILE A 66 -14.85 9.74 -6.36
C ILE A 66 -15.11 8.40 -7.06
N PHE A 67 -14.77 7.27 -6.42
CA PHE A 67 -14.99 5.93 -6.99
C PHE A 67 -16.47 5.56 -7.11
N LYS A 68 -17.33 6.12 -6.27
CA LYS A 68 -18.79 5.99 -6.44
C LYS A 68 -19.29 6.69 -7.71
N LYS A 69 -18.67 7.82 -8.08
CA LYS A 69 -19.01 8.58 -9.30
C LYS A 69 -18.36 7.99 -10.54
N PHE A 70 -17.15 7.44 -10.40
CA PHE A 70 -16.34 6.88 -11.49
C PHE A 70 -15.84 5.48 -11.10
N PRO A 71 -16.67 4.44 -11.24
CA PRO A 71 -16.32 3.08 -10.82
C PRO A 71 -15.11 2.49 -11.56
N ASP A 72 -14.89 2.88 -12.81
CA ASP A 72 -13.80 2.37 -13.65
C ASP A 72 -12.40 2.71 -13.10
N LEU A 73 -12.28 3.76 -12.29
CA LEU A 73 -11.04 4.13 -11.62
C LEU A 73 -10.52 3.03 -10.67
N LYS A 74 -11.38 2.06 -10.28
CA LYS A 74 -10.93 0.90 -9.51
C LYS A 74 -9.83 0.12 -10.25
N ASN A 75 -9.86 0.09 -11.57
CA ASN A 75 -8.89 -0.64 -12.39
C ASN A 75 -7.57 0.12 -12.58
N GLU A 76 -7.49 1.37 -12.17
CA GLU A 76 -6.24 2.14 -12.19
C GLU A 76 -5.37 1.77 -10.99
N SER A 77 -4.07 2.03 -11.07
CA SER A 77 -3.14 1.85 -9.96
C SER A 77 -3.54 2.69 -8.74
N ILE A 78 -3.26 2.19 -7.53
CA ILE A 78 -3.35 3.02 -6.33
C ILE A 78 -2.02 3.74 -6.17
N ILE A 79 -2.04 5.07 -6.09
CA ILE A 79 -0.86 5.87 -5.71
C ILE A 79 -1.23 6.62 -4.44
N GLN A 80 -0.49 6.38 -3.36
CA GLN A 80 -0.83 6.98 -2.07
C GLN A 80 0.40 7.24 -1.20
N ASN A 81 0.40 8.43 -0.59
CA ASN A 81 1.39 8.79 0.41
C ASN A 81 0.96 8.25 1.78
N VAL A 82 1.86 7.57 2.48
CA VAL A 82 1.62 7.01 3.81
C VAL A 82 2.71 7.48 4.78
N HIS A 83 2.34 7.62 6.04
CA HIS A 83 3.18 8.12 7.12
C HIS A 83 3.61 6.99 8.04
N LYS A 84 4.86 7.07 8.49
CA LYS A 84 5.41 6.14 9.47
C LYS A 84 4.66 6.29 10.79
N VAL A 85 4.16 5.18 11.32
CA VAL A 85 3.44 5.14 12.61
C VAL A 85 4.27 4.47 13.69
N SER A 86 4.87 3.32 13.36
CA SER A 86 5.64 2.55 14.33
C SER A 86 6.76 1.76 13.67
N GLU A 87 7.84 1.54 14.42
CA GLU A 87 8.87 0.58 14.06
C GLU A 87 8.71 -0.70 14.87
N HIS A 88 8.82 -1.83 14.18
CA HIS A 88 8.92 -3.15 14.78
C HIS A 88 10.34 -3.71 14.58
N THR A 89 10.59 -4.90 15.15
CA THR A 89 11.89 -5.57 15.06
C THR A 89 12.34 -5.75 13.60
N LYS A 90 11.43 -6.16 12.71
CA LYS A 90 11.76 -6.48 11.30
C LYS A 90 11.01 -5.68 10.25
N THR A 91 10.00 -4.92 10.65
CA THR A 91 9.15 -4.12 9.75
C THR A 91 8.97 -2.71 10.28
N VAL A 92 8.56 -1.80 9.41
CA VAL A 92 8.08 -0.46 9.76
C VAL A 92 6.64 -0.36 9.27
N ARG A 93 5.74 0.07 10.15
CA ARG A 93 4.34 0.27 9.82
C ARG A 93 4.16 1.69 9.29
N PHE A 94 3.51 1.79 8.14
CA PHE A 94 3.04 3.03 7.58
C PHE A 94 1.53 2.98 7.43
N ASP A 95 0.86 4.03 7.89
CA ASP A 95 -0.59 4.21 7.75
C ASP A 95 -0.87 5.55 7.07
N ILE A 96 -2.13 5.77 6.73
CA ILE A 96 -2.61 7.12 6.44
C ILE A 96 -3.48 7.63 7.59
N SER A 97 -3.39 8.93 7.87
CA SER A 97 -4.29 9.59 8.80
C SER A 97 -5.63 9.87 8.10
N GLY A 98 -6.67 9.08 8.39
CA GLY A 98 -8.04 9.29 7.88
C GLY A 98 -8.79 8.00 7.56
N TYR A 99 -10.13 8.06 7.57
CA TYR A 99 -11.00 6.89 7.36
C TYR A 99 -11.35 6.62 5.88
N ASP A 100 -11.16 7.58 4.98
CA ASP A 100 -11.61 7.51 3.59
C ASP A 100 -10.45 7.45 2.59
N CYS A 101 -9.60 6.42 2.76
CA CYS A 101 -8.35 6.29 2.01
C CYS A 101 -8.19 4.87 1.43
N PRO A 102 -7.62 4.69 0.23
CA PRO A 102 -7.40 3.39 -0.39
C PRO A 102 -6.64 2.37 0.48
N ILE A 103 -5.43 2.73 0.90
CA ILE A 103 -4.54 1.95 1.75
C ILE A 103 -4.79 2.36 3.19
N THR A 104 -5.08 1.38 4.04
CA THR A 104 -5.23 1.59 5.49
C THR A 104 -3.89 1.52 6.19
N SER A 105 -3.15 0.43 5.94
CA SER A 105 -1.84 0.16 6.55
C SER A 105 -0.98 -0.70 5.65
N ILE A 106 0.32 -0.50 5.71
CA ILE A 106 1.33 -1.39 5.13
C ILE A 106 2.48 -1.62 6.12
N TYR A 107 2.92 -2.88 6.23
CA TYR A 107 4.07 -3.27 7.02
C TYR A 107 5.25 -3.53 6.09
N VAL A 108 6.19 -2.61 6.00
CA VAL A 108 7.32 -2.69 5.08
C VAL A 108 8.52 -3.34 5.81
N PRO A 109 9.05 -4.48 5.35
CA PRO A 109 10.29 -5.04 5.90
C PRO A 109 11.44 -4.03 5.90
N LYS A 110 12.19 -3.94 7.00
CA LYS A 110 13.30 -2.98 7.14
C LYS A 110 14.38 -3.15 6.07
N GLU A 111 14.60 -4.38 5.60
CA GLU A 111 15.50 -4.67 4.47
C GLU A 111 15.08 -3.95 3.18
N MET A 112 13.78 -3.72 2.97
CA MET A 112 13.26 -2.98 1.81
C MET A 112 13.45 -1.47 1.94
N ILE A 113 13.57 -1.00 3.19
CA ILE A 113 13.77 0.42 3.50
C ILE A 113 15.26 0.77 3.44
N GLY A 114 16.14 -0.18 3.77
CA GLY A 114 17.59 0.03 3.80
C GLY A 114 17.98 1.13 4.78
N GLU A 115 18.92 2.00 4.40
CA GLU A 115 19.37 3.12 5.23
C GLU A 115 18.32 4.25 5.37
N LYS A 116 17.20 4.16 4.64
CA LYS A 116 16.15 5.18 4.62
C LYS A 116 15.12 5.02 5.76
N THR A 117 15.45 4.32 6.85
CA THR A 117 14.50 4.07 7.96
C THR A 117 14.02 5.33 8.67
N ASN A 118 14.77 6.42 8.57
CA ASN A 118 14.44 7.71 9.15
C ASN A 118 13.37 8.48 8.36
N GLN A 119 12.90 7.94 7.22
CA GLN A 119 11.85 8.56 6.43
C GLN A 119 10.49 8.46 7.15
N ASN A 120 9.88 9.62 7.41
CA ASN A 120 8.56 9.70 8.04
C ASN A 120 7.41 9.51 7.04
N MET A 121 7.70 9.46 5.73
CA MET A 121 6.70 9.34 4.67
C MET A 121 7.28 8.62 3.46
N ILE A 122 6.48 7.73 2.87
CA ILE A 122 6.76 7.04 1.61
C ILE A 122 5.54 7.15 0.69
N GLN A 123 5.74 6.96 -0.61
CA GLN A 123 4.66 6.75 -1.57
C GLN A 123 4.59 5.26 -1.88
N VAL A 124 3.40 4.68 -1.71
CA VAL A 124 3.09 3.30 -2.06
C VAL A 124 2.31 3.33 -3.37
N ILE A 125 2.73 2.50 -4.31
CA ILE A 125 2.08 2.32 -5.60
C ILE A 125 1.64 0.86 -5.69
N ILE A 126 0.38 0.62 -6.04
CA ILE A 126 -0.17 -0.73 -6.20
C ILE A 126 -0.68 -0.86 -7.62
N ASP A 127 -0.08 -1.77 -8.36
CA ASP A 127 -0.49 -2.15 -9.70
C ASP A 127 -1.23 -3.50 -9.62
N TRP A 128 -2.39 -3.57 -10.27
CA TRP A 128 -3.18 -4.80 -10.34
C TRP A 128 -2.54 -5.79 -11.33
N CYS A 129 -2.57 -7.08 -10.99
CA CYS A 129 -2.06 -8.16 -11.83
C CYS A 129 -3.17 -9.13 -12.24
#